data_AF-A0A1Z9CEN2-F1
#
_entry.id   AF-A0A1Z9CEN2-F1
#
_cell.length_a   1.000
_cell.length_b   1.000
_cell.length_c   1.000
_cell.angle_alpha   90.00
_cell.angle_beta   90.00
_cell.angle_gamma   90.00
#
_symmetry.space_group_name_H-M   'P 1'
#
loop_
_entity.id
_entity.type
_entity.pdbx_description
1 polymer ?
#
loop_
_entity_poly.entity_id
_entity_poly.type
_entity_poly.pdbx_seq_one_letter_code
_entity_poly.pdbx_strand_id
1 'polypeptide(L)'
;MTAAFSSNPKNKPFPVDLQYSLVDGKWRPNPLAQKRWLRFDPIEMVESHKDALLTLNGFRFDCGRFDTLVVDANRALVKSLNKANIPHEYSEYYARHGEKRNLRLELTVLPYFSKKLKFSDGE
;
A
#
# COMPACT_ATOMS: atom_id res chain seq x y z
N MET A 1 9.29 11.62 -1.95
CA MET A 1 7.91 11.09 -1.88
C MET A 1 6.85 12.18 -2.01
N THR A 2 6.85 13.24 -1.20
CA THR A 2 5.77 14.26 -1.19
C THR A 2 5.46 14.90 -2.54
N ALA A 3 6.49 15.25 -3.33
CA ALA A 3 6.31 15.86 -4.64
C ALA A 3 5.58 14.96 -5.65
N ALA A 4 5.55 13.64 -5.44
CA ALA A 4 4.81 12.72 -6.32
C ALA A 4 3.29 12.76 -6.07
N PHE A 5 2.87 13.01 -4.83
CA PHE A 5 1.45 12.97 -4.44
C PHE A 5 0.77 14.34 -4.45
N SER A 6 1.54 15.42 -4.26
CA SER A 6 1.03 16.79 -4.15
C SER A 6 1.97 17.81 -4.77
N SER A 7 2.44 17.55 -5.99
CA SER A 7 3.23 18.52 -6.77
C SER A 7 2.49 19.85 -6.89
N ASN A 8 3.24 20.94 -6.72
CA ASN A 8 2.72 22.28 -6.94
C ASN A 8 3.85 23.18 -7.45
N PRO A 9 4.06 23.28 -8.78
CA PRO A 9 5.13 24.08 -9.37
C PRO A 9 5.08 25.56 -9.03
N LYS A 10 3.91 26.06 -8.60
CA LYS A 10 3.72 27.46 -8.21
C LYS A 10 4.17 27.74 -6.78
N ASN A 11 4.31 26.71 -5.95
CA ASN A 11 4.78 26.88 -4.58
C ASN A 11 6.30 27.08 -4.57
N LYS A 12 6.79 28.11 -3.87
CA LYS A 12 8.22 28.45 -3.76
C LYS A 12 8.58 28.60 -2.28
N PRO A 13 9.81 28.23 -1.86
CA PRO A 13 10.91 27.71 -2.67
C PRO A 13 10.78 26.23 -3.04
N PHE A 14 9.87 25.50 -2.41
CA PHE A 14 9.66 24.08 -2.66
C PHE A 14 8.39 23.87 -3.52
N PRO A 15 8.49 23.31 -4.74
CA PRO A 15 7.38 23.13 -5.67
C PRO A 15 6.46 21.95 -5.29
N VAL A 16 5.97 21.95 -4.05
CA VAL A 16 5.17 20.89 -3.46
C VAL A 16 4.25 21.45 -2.39
N ASP A 17 3.04 20.92 -2.27
CA ASP A 17 2.17 21.19 -1.13
C ASP A 17 2.41 20.14 -0.05
N LEU A 18 2.92 20.56 1.11
CA LEU A 18 3.15 19.66 2.25
C LEU A 18 1.83 19.31 2.95
N GLN A 19 1.76 18.12 3.54
CA GLN A 19 0.60 17.65 4.32
C GLN A 19 0.35 18.45 5.61
N TYR A 20 1.36 19.20 6.05
CA TYR A 20 1.30 20.10 7.19
C TYR A 20 2.02 21.40 6.85
N SER A 21 1.52 22.50 7.39
CA SER A 21 2.13 23.82 7.28
C SER A 21 2.35 24.41 8.67
N LEU A 22 3.40 25.19 8.82
CA LEU A 22 3.64 25.95 10.04
C LEU A 22 2.78 27.21 10.01
N VAL A 23 1.83 27.32 10.93
CA VAL A 23 0.95 28.48 11.10
C VAL A 23 1.08 28.93 12.55
N ASP A 24 1.54 30.16 12.77
CA ASP A 24 1.79 30.73 14.10
C ASP A 24 2.73 29.86 14.97
N GLY A 25 3.79 29.33 14.35
CA GLY A 25 4.75 28.44 15.02
C GLY A 25 4.22 27.06 15.38
N LYS A 26 2.99 26.72 14.98
CA LYS A 26 2.37 25.41 15.23
C LYS A 26 2.13 24.66 13.93
N TRP A 27 2.37 23.35 13.94
CA TRP A 27 2.03 22.50 12.83
C TRP A 27 0.51 22.38 12.70
N ARG A 28 -0.02 22.76 11.54
CA ARG A 28 -1.43 22.59 11.17
C ARG A 28 -1.54 21.65 9.98
N PRO A 29 -2.52 20.74 9.95
CA PRO A 29 -2.82 19.95 8.77
C PRO A 29 -3.12 20.85 7.56
N ASN A 30 -2.72 20.39 6.37
CA ASN A 30 -3.14 20.95 5.09
C ASN A 30 -4.17 19.99 4.45
N PRO A 31 -5.48 20.24 4.60
CA PRO A 31 -6.50 19.29 4.16
C PRO A 31 -6.50 19.04 2.65
N LEU A 32 -6.14 20.05 1.85
CA LEU A 32 -6.09 19.90 0.38
C LEU A 32 -4.93 19.01 -0.07
N ALA A 33 -3.76 19.15 0.56
CA ALA A 33 -2.64 18.23 0.34
C ALA A 33 -3.00 16.82 0.80
N GLN A 34 -3.49 16.66 2.02
CA GLN A 34 -3.87 15.34 2.57
C GLN A 34 -4.94 14.64 1.70
N LYS A 35 -5.96 15.37 1.22
CA LYS A 35 -6.97 14.82 0.31
C LYS A 35 -6.37 14.32 -1.01
N ARG A 36 -5.33 14.97 -1.55
CA ARG A 36 -4.64 14.47 -2.75
C ARG A 36 -3.86 13.19 -2.46
N TRP A 37 -3.21 13.11 -1.30
CA TRP A 37 -2.50 11.89 -0.87
C TRP A 37 -3.45 10.70 -0.71
N LEU A 38 -4.61 10.91 -0.08
CA LEU A 38 -5.61 9.85 0.13
C LEU A 38 -6.12 9.23 -1.18
N ARG A 39 -6.06 9.95 -2.31
CA ARG A 39 -6.41 9.37 -3.62
C ARG A 39 -5.48 8.22 -4.05
N PHE A 40 -4.29 8.15 -3.47
CA PHE A 40 -3.29 7.13 -3.73
C PHE A 40 -3.09 6.20 -2.53
N ASP A 41 -3.96 6.28 -1.52
CA ASP A 41 -3.94 5.37 -0.37
C ASP A 41 -4.57 4.03 -0.79
N PRO A 42 -3.83 2.90 -0.72
CA PRO A 42 -4.35 1.59 -1.08
C PRO A 42 -5.63 1.20 -0.32
N ILE A 43 -5.82 1.68 0.90
CA ILE A 43 -6.99 1.37 1.73
C ILE A 43 -8.24 2.04 1.16
N GLU A 44 -8.13 3.32 0.76
CA GLU A 44 -9.19 4.10 0.12
C GLU A 44 -9.46 3.63 -1.33
N MET A 45 -8.42 3.14 -2.00
CA MET A 45 -8.52 2.63 -3.36
C MET A 45 -9.30 1.31 -3.47
N VAL A 46 -9.45 0.53 -2.39
CA VAL A 46 -10.14 -0.77 -2.43
C VAL A 46 -11.54 -0.67 -3.01
N GLU A 47 -12.35 0.28 -2.52
CA GLU A 47 -13.74 0.41 -2.97
C GLU A 47 -13.81 0.89 -4.42
N SER A 48 -13.02 1.91 -4.77
CA SER A 48 -13.02 2.51 -6.11
C SER A 48 -12.43 1.59 -7.19
N HIS A 49 -11.59 0.62 -6.82
CA HIS A 49 -10.93 -0.30 -7.74
C HIS A 49 -11.39 -1.75 -7.55
N LYS A 50 -12.54 -1.96 -6.90
CA LYS A 50 -13.07 -3.28 -6.58
C LYS A 50 -13.14 -4.19 -7.80
N ASP A 51 -13.72 -3.71 -8.90
CA ASP A 51 -13.88 -4.50 -10.12
C ASP A 51 -12.52 -4.93 -10.69
N ALA A 52 -11.53 -4.04 -10.72
CA ALA A 52 -10.17 -4.37 -11.14
C ALA A 52 -9.52 -5.40 -10.21
N LEU A 53 -9.65 -5.23 -8.89
CA LEU A 53 -9.12 -6.17 -7.90
C LEU A 53 -9.72 -7.58 -8.06
N LEU A 54 -10.99 -7.70 -8.44
CA LEU A 54 -11.64 -8.98 -8.70
C LEU A 54 -11.13 -9.69 -9.96
N THR A 55 -10.45 -8.98 -10.87
CA THR A 55 -9.84 -9.61 -12.06
C THR A 55 -8.47 -10.23 -11.78
N LEU A 56 -7.88 -10.01 -10.60
CA LEU A 56 -6.57 -10.53 -10.27
C LEU A 56 -6.59 -12.05 -10.14
N ASN A 57 -5.65 -12.72 -10.82
CA ASN A 57 -5.42 -14.17 -10.64
C ASN A 57 -4.97 -14.53 -9.22
N GLY A 58 -4.39 -13.57 -8.50
CA GLY A 58 -4.01 -13.71 -7.11
C GLY A 58 -3.62 -12.37 -6.49
N PHE A 59 -3.99 -12.18 -5.23
CA PHE A 59 -3.59 -11.04 -4.41
C PHE A 59 -3.05 -11.55 -3.08
N ARG A 60 -1.73 -11.43 -2.88
CA ARG A 60 -1.05 -11.82 -1.65
C ARG A 60 -0.10 -10.73 -1.20
N PHE A 61 -0.07 -10.46 0.10
CA PHE A 61 0.90 -9.56 0.73
C PHE A 61 1.18 -10.00 2.16
N ASP A 62 2.29 -9.52 2.71
CA ASP A 62 2.74 -9.90 4.04
C ASP A 62 3.69 -8.87 4.64
N CYS A 63 3.83 -8.88 5.97
CA CYS A 63 4.82 -8.07 6.66
C CYS A 63 5.29 -8.70 7.98
N GLY A 64 6.42 -8.22 8.49
CA GLY A 64 6.88 -8.56 9.82
C GLY A 64 5.89 -8.09 10.88
N ARG A 65 5.61 -8.92 11.88
CA ARG A 65 4.73 -8.60 13.02
C ARG A 65 5.26 -7.42 13.85
N PHE A 66 6.58 -7.19 13.82
CA PHE A 66 7.25 -6.07 14.49
C PHE A 66 7.68 -4.97 13.52
N ASP A 67 7.10 -4.96 12.31
CA ASP A 67 7.30 -3.90 11.33
C ASP A 67 6.45 -2.68 11.70
N THR A 68 7.04 -1.77 12.47
CA THR A 68 6.38 -0.54 12.93
C THR A 68 6.09 0.45 11.80
N LEU A 69 6.54 0.20 10.57
CA LEU A 69 6.29 1.09 9.43
C LEU A 69 4.95 0.80 8.75
N VAL A 70 4.55 -0.48 8.66
CA VAL A 70 3.43 -0.88 7.80
C VAL A 70 2.45 -1.87 8.41
N VAL A 71 2.75 -2.49 9.57
CA VAL A 71 1.89 -3.58 10.09
C VAL A 71 0.44 -3.14 10.33
N ASP A 72 0.23 -1.95 10.88
CA ASP A 72 -1.12 -1.46 11.15
C ASP A 72 -1.83 -0.98 9.88
N ALA A 73 -1.09 -0.43 8.92
CA ALA A 73 -1.62 -0.08 7.60
C ALA A 73 -2.05 -1.33 6.83
N ASN A 74 -1.26 -2.41 6.87
CA ASN A 74 -1.63 -3.69 6.25
C ASN A 74 -2.86 -4.30 6.91
N ARG A 75 -2.96 -4.26 8.24
CA ARG A 75 -4.18 -4.71 8.95
C ARG A 75 -5.41 -3.88 8.57
N ALA A 76 -5.26 -2.56 8.39
CA ALA A 76 -6.35 -1.71 7.91
C ALA A 76 -6.75 -2.05 6.46
N LEU A 77 -5.78 -2.32 5.58
CA LEU A 77 -6.04 -2.77 4.22
C LEU A 77 -6.80 -4.10 4.20
N VAL A 78 -6.40 -5.09 5.00
CA VAL A 78 -7.11 -6.37 5.16
C VAL A 78 -8.56 -6.16 5.57
N LYS A 79 -8.83 -5.26 6.52
CA LYS A 79 -10.20 -4.93 6.93
C LYS A 79 -11.01 -4.35 5.77
N SER A 80 -10.41 -3.44 4.98
CA SER A 80 -11.05 -2.85 3.79
C SER A 80 -11.35 -3.91 2.72
N LEU A 81 -10.38 -4.76 2.40
CA LEU A 81 -10.52 -5.85 1.43
C LEU A 81 -11.60 -6.87 1.84
N ASN A 82 -11.63 -7.25 3.12
CA ASN A 82 -12.66 -8.13 3.67
C ASN A 82 -14.06 -7.51 3.54
N LYS A 83 -14.21 -6.23 3.91
CA LYS A 83 -15.48 -5.51 3.78
C LYS A 83 -15.96 -5.45 2.32
N ALA A 84 -15.03 -5.29 1.39
CA ALA A 84 -15.32 -5.24 -0.05
C ALA A 84 -15.51 -6.64 -0.69
N ASN A 85 -15.32 -7.73 0.05
CA ASN A 85 -15.31 -9.12 -0.44
C ASN A 85 -14.26 -9.37 -1.54
N ILE A 86 -13.07 -8.79 -1.41
CA ILE A 86 -11.95 -9.03 -2.33
C ILE A 86 -11.17 -10.27 -1.88
N PRO A 87 -11.01 -11.31 -2.73
CA PRO A 87 -10.15 -12.45 -2.42
C PRO A 87 -8.70 -12.04 -2.24
N HIS A 88 -8.11 -12.34 -1.09
CA HIS A 88 -6.71 -12.02 -0.80
C HIS A 88 -6.11 -12.98 0.25
N GLU A 89 -4.78 -13.04 0.29
CA GLU A 89 -4.02 -13.74 1.33
C GLU A 89 -3.08 -12.77 2.05
N TYR A 90 -3.25 -12.63 3.37
CA TYR A 90 -2.38 -11.83 4.23
C TYR A 90 -1.73 -12.70 5.30
N SER A 91 -0.43 -12.48 5.56
CA SER A 91 0.24 -13.11 6.70
C SER A 91 1.21 -12.17 7.41
N GLU A 92 1.28 -12.32 8.74
CA GLU A 92 2.30 -11.72 9.58
C GLU A 92 3.30 -12.77 10.03
N TYR A 93 4.57 -12.40 10.14
CA TYR A 93 5.63 -13.32 10.54
C TYR A 93 6.54 -12.70 11.60
N TYR A 94 7.16 -13.52 12.45
CA TYR A 94 8.01 -13.05 13.55
C TYR A 94 9.30 -12.43 13.00
N ALA A 95 9.26 -11.14 12.69
CA ALA A 95 10.31 -10.36 12.05
C ALA A 95 10.01 -8.85 12.11
N ARG A 96 11.04 -8.03 11.89
CA ARG A 96 10.97 -6.58 11.66
C ARG A 96 10.94 -6.26 10.16
N HIS A 97 10.92 -4.96 9.84
CA HIS A 97 10.99 -4.49 8.47
C HIS A 97 12.24 -5.02 7.76
N GLY A 98 12.04 -5.66 6.60
CA GLY A 98 13.11 -6.15 5.75
C GLY A 98 13.84 -7.42 6.22
N GLU A 99 13.44 -8.03 7.33
CA GLU A 99 13.99 -9.31 7.78
C GLU A 99 13.33 -10.49 7.04
N LYS A 100 14.05 -11.62 6.95
CA LYS A 100 13.60 -12.90 6.36
C LYS A 100 13.11 -12.83 4.90
N ARG A 101 13.47 -11.79 4.14
CA ARG A 101 13.05 -11.61 2.74
C ARG A 101 13.38 -12.80 1.84
N ASN A 102 14.63 -13.26 1.84
CA ASN A 102 15.07 -14.36 0.96
C ASN A 102 14.34 -15.66 1.29
N LEU A 103 14.23 -15.99 2.59
CA LEU A 103 13.50 -17.16 3.07
C LEU A 103 12.02 -17.12 2.67
N ARG A 104 11.38 -15.94 2.80
CA ARG A 104 9.98 -15.72 2.39
C ARG A 104 9.80 -15.84 0.88
N LEU A 105 10.76 -15.32 0.12
CA LEU A 105 10.72 -15.41 -1.34
C LEU A 105 10.69 -16.88 -1.77
N GLU A 106 11.62 -17.67 -1.26
CA GLU A 106 11.76 -19.10 -1.57
C GLU A 106 10.59 -19.94 -1.07
N LEU A 107 10.21 -19.81 0.22
CA LEU A 107 9.24 -20.71 0.83
C LEU A 107 7.78 -20.31 0.63
N THR A 108 7.52 -19.06 0.24
CA THR A 108 6.16 -18.51 0.26
C THR A 108 5.78 -17.83 -1.05
N VAL A 109 6.59 -16.89 -1.53
CA VAL A 109 6.22 -16.04 -2.69
C VAL A 109 6.34 -16.82 -4.00
N LEU A 110 7.48 -17.48 -4.26
CA LEU A 110 7.66 -18.26 -5.49
C LEU A 110 6.65 -19.41 -5.59
N PRO A 111 6.41 -20.22 -4.54
CA PRO A 111 5.39 -21.26 -4.59
C PRO A 111 3.97 -20.70 -4.78
N TYR A 112 3.67 -19.51 -4.26
CA TYR A 112 2.39 -18.85 -4.50
C TYR A 112 2.20 -18.51 -5.98
N PHE A 113 3.22 -17.91 -6.61
CA PHE A 113 3.17 -17.62 -8.04
C PHE A 113 3.03 -18.88 -8.89
N SER A 114 3.75 -19.96 -8.58
CA SER A 114 3.59 -21.24 -9.27
C SER A 114 2.17 -21.80 -9.21
N LYS A 115 1.40 -21.48 -8.17
CA LYS A 115 -0.02 -21.90 -8.04
C LYS A 115 -0.99 -20.99 -8.78
N LYS A 116 -0.70 -19.68 -8.87
CA LYS A 116 -1.62 -18.67 -9.41
C LYS A 116 -1.39 -18.36 -10.88
N LEU A 117 -0.15 -18.42 -11.34
CA LEU A 117 0.21 -18.15 -12.72
C LEU A 117 -0.06 -19.39 -13.56
N LYS A 118 -0.85 -19.21 -14.61
CA LYS A 118 -1.00 -20.18 -15.69
C LYS A 118 -0.15 -19.70 -16.85
N PHE A 119 0.74 -20.55 -17.32
CA PHE A 119 1.46 -20.31 -18.56
C PHE A 119 0.66 -21.01 -19.65
N SER A 120 0.26 -20.27 -20.70
CA SER A 120 -0.15 -20.93 -21.92
C SER A 120 1.09 -21.59 -22.51
N ASP A 121 1.02 -22.86 -22.86
CA ASP A 121 2.02 -23.46 -23.73
C ASP A 121 2.02 -22.62 -25.01
N GLY A 122 3.15 -21.97 -25.30
CA GLY A 122 3.27 -21.12 -26.49
C GLY A 122 3.05 -21.97 -27.73
N GLU A 123 2.07 -21.60 -28.55
CA GLU A 123 2.03 -21.98 -29.97
C GLU A 123 3.15 -21.27 -30.75
#